data_AF-A0A2Z2M9U7-F1
#
_entry.id   AF-A0A2Z2M9U7-F1
#
_cell.length_a   1.000
_cell.length_b   1.000
_cell.length_c   1.000
_cell.angle_alpha   90.00
_cell.angle_beta   90.00
_cell.angle_gamma   90.00
#
_symmetry.space_group_name_H-M   'P 1'
#
loop_
_entity.id
_entity.type
_entity.pdbx_description
1 polymer ?
#
loop_
_entity_poly.entity_id
_entity_poly.type
_entity_poly.pdbx_seq_one_letter_code
_entity_poly.pdbx_strand_id
1 'polypeptide(L)'
;MEVELERMGIFFPASLEIQEELLKAGFKVPYDKETGRKTPIPVVVSSRGERRLRMNRLLKATDFESDGKFALVPGERAIIEIEPTERGFLILKPKPLEYHLEEMGFVSVPPRIWGTWASFSIPFSFYGELADFLSEFKGAETNGFYLASKGSGKRIEVYAYKGRNRKDLGIPVFGYALGLQGLTLADEYLREKAEENGVPEERLRYLKLGLRKRRETKAGLKIGVVWEDGKPSEITLKLSTTEPRIKIQGLYSELMGKSRGELTRTDEWYIVVHTEDFANALSKVMSAFG
;
A
#
# COMPACT_ATOMS: atom_id res chain seq x y z
N MET A 1 0.85 -11.88 16.76
CA MET A 1 1.77 -10.85 17.29
C MET A 1 1.39 -9.49 16.70
N GLU A 2 1.73 -8.39 17.35
CA GLU A 2 1.50 -7.03 16.84
C GLU A 2 2.82 -6.27 16.80
N VAL A 3 3.02 -5.44 15.78
CA VAL A 3 4.21 -4.60 15.67
C VAL A 3 3.86 -3.22 15.16
N GLU A 4 4.44 -2.20 15.78
CA GLU A 4 4.37 -0.82 15.33
C GLU A 4 5.23 -0.63 14.07
N LEU A 5 4.68 0.02 13.06
CA LEU A 5 5.34 0.26 11.78
C LEU A 5 6.18 1.54 11.87
N GLU A 6 7.37 1.52 11.26
CA GLU A 6 8.11 2.75 10.98
C GLU A 6 7.34 3.60 9.96
N ARG A 7 6.80 2.95 8.92
CA ARG A 7 6.06 3.62 7.84
C ARG A 7 4.99 2.70 7.25
N MET A 8 3.91 3.32 6.82
CA MET A 8 2.85 2.71 6.03
C MET A 8 2.44 3.63 4.89
N GLY A 9 2.17 3.05 3.72
CA GLY A 9 1.63 3.79 2.57
C GLY A 9 0.73 2.90 1.72
N ILE A 10 -0.51 3.33 1.46
CA ILE A 10 -1.43 2.67 0.54
C ILE A 10 -1.81 3.64 -0.58
N PHE A 11 -1.46 3.25 -1.80
CA PHE A 11 -1.51 4.10 -2.98
C PHE A 11 -2.78 3.82 -3.79
N PHE A 12 -3.95 4.17 -3.24
CA PHE A 12 -5.23 4.05 -3.95
C PHE A 12 -5.29 4.77 -5.30
N PRO A 13 -4.53 5.85 -5.57
CA PRO A 13 -4.41 6.38 -6.93
C PRO A 13 -4.01 5.35 -7.98
N ALA A 14 -3.25 4.31 -7.60
CA ALA A 14 -2.85 3.24 -8.50
C ALA A 14 -4.00 2.28 -8.89
N SER A 15 -5.23 2.48 -8.36
CA SER A 15 -6.43 1.72 -8.69
C SER A 15 -7.32 2.47 -9.66
N LEU A 16 -7.47 1.90 -10.86
CA LEU A 16 -8.47 2.39 -11.81
C LEU A 16 -9.89 2.02 -11.40
N GLU A 17 -10.05 0.95 -10.61
CA GLU A 17 -11.36 0.54 -10.11
C GLU A 17 -11.98 1.64 -9.23
N ILE A 18 -11.24 2.16 -8.25
CA ILE A 18 -11.71 3.25 -7.38
C ILE A 18 -11.93 4.53 -8.20
N GLN A 19 -11.05 4.80 -9.17
CA GLN A 19 -11.24 5.95 -10.06
C GLN A 19 -12.55 5.84 -10.85
N GLU A 20 -12.85 4.68 -11.41
CA GLU A 20 -14.08 4.45 -12.16
C GLU A 20 -15.32 4.58 -11.27
N GLU A 21 -15.27 4.07 -10.03
CA GLU A 21 -16.36 4.21 -9.06
C GLU A 21 -16.69 5.69 -8.79
N LEU A 22 -15.66 6.50 -8.53
CA LEU A 22 -15.83 7.93 -8.28
C LEU A 22 -16.36 8.67 -9.52
N LEU A 23 -15.86 8.34 -10.71
CA LEU A 23 -16.36 8.91 -11.97
C LEU A 23 -17.85 8.58 -12.19
N LYS A 24 -18.25 7.32 -11.98
CA LYS A 24 -19.66 6.88 -12.07
C LYS A 24 -20.56 7.60 -11.07
N ALA A 25 -20.03 7.94 -9.90
CA ALA A 25 -20.76 8.69 -8.88
C ALA A 25 -20.89 10.20 -9.20
N GLY A 26 -20.14 10.71 -10.18
CA GLY A 26 -20.20 12.09 -10.66
C GLY A 26 -19.01 12.96 -10.26
N PHE A 27 -18.02 12.40 -9.56
CA PHE A 27 -16.80 13.14 -9.22
C PHE A 27 -15.95 13.42 -10.45
N LYS A 28 -15.24 14.54 -10.45
CA LYS A 28 -14.25 14.87 -11.47
C LYS A 28 -12.84 14.43 -11.02
N VAL A 29 -12.52 13.16 -11.24
CA VAL A 29 -11.26 12.51 -10.79
C VAL A 29 -10.28 12.25 -11.95
N PRO A 30 -8.96 12.46 -11.75
CA PRO A 30 -8.35 13.11 -10.59
C PRO A 30 -8.36 14.64 -10.71
N TYR A 31 -8.57 15.16 -11.91
CA TYR A 31 -8.50 16.59 -12.21
C TYR A 31 -9.38 16.93 -13.42
N ASP A 32 -10.24 17.92 -13.25
CA ASP A 32 -11.00 18.55 -14.32
C ASP A 32 -10.22 19.73 -14.90
N LYS A 33 -9.79 19.62 -16.15
CA LYS A 33 -9.08 20.68 -16.88
C LYS A 33 -9.98 21.84 -17.28
N GLU A 34 -11.30 21.62 -17.40
CA GLU A 34 -12.25 22.66 -17.81
C GLU A 34 -12.64 23.54 -16.64
N THR A 35 -12.93 22.92 -15.49
CA THR A 35 -13.33 23.64 -14.27
C THR A 35 -12.18 23.93 -13.31
N GLY A 36 -11.01 23.33 -13.52
CA GLY A 36 -9.85 23.44 -12.63
C GLY A 36 -9.99 22.65 -11.31
N ARG A 37 -11.06 21.86 -11.15
CA ARG A 37 -11.33 21.11 -9.92
C ARG A 37 -10.38 19.93 -9.74
N LYS A 38 -9.82 19.79 -8.54
CA LYS A 38 -8.89 18.72 -8.18
C LYS A 38 -9.54 17.75 -7.20
N THR A 39 -9.70 16.51 -7.63
CA THR A 39 -10.22 15.40 -6.83
C THR A 39 -9.27 14.20 -6.91
N PRO A 40 -8.00 14.34 -6.49
CA PRO A 40 -7.09 13.21 -6.48
C PRO A 40 -7.61 12.11 -5.54
N ILE A 41 -7.42 10.85 -5.92
CA ILE A 41 -7.63 9.75 -4.99
C ILE A 41 -6.54 9.88 -3.91
N PRO A 42 -6.85 9.68 -2.62
CA PRO A 42 -5.85 9.87 -1.57
C PRO A 42 -4.90 8.67 -1.45
N VAL A 43 -3.63 8.94 -1.14
CA VAL A 43 -2.70 7.96 -0.56
C VAL A 43 -2.87 8.00 0.95
N VAL A 44 -3.11 6.86 1.58
CA VAL A 44 -3.15 6.77 3.05
C VAL A 44 -1.73 6.54 3.54
N VAL A 45 -1.22 7.44 4.38
CA VAL A 45 0.17 7.42 4.85
C VAL A 45 0.20 7.50 6.37
N SER A 46 1.05 6.69 6.99
CA SER A 46 1.42 6.82 8.40
C SER A 46 2.93 6.72 8.54
N SER A 47 3.53 7.55 9.38
CA SER A 47 4.98 7.60 9.58
C SER A 47 5.30 7.91 11.03
N ARG A 48 6.07 7.04 11.66
CA ARG A 48 6.47 7.19 13.07
C ARG A 48 7.27 8.48 13.32
N GLY A 49 8.11 8.87 12.36
CA GLY A 49 8.84 10.13 12.39
C GLY A 49 8.06 11.25 11.69
N GLU A 50 8.33 12.50 12.11
CA GLU A 50 7.80 13.71 11.49
C GLU A 50 8.04 13.72 9.97
N ARG A 51 7.01 14.14 9.23
CA ARG A 51 7.10 14.28 7.77
C ARG A 51 6.94 15.72 7.33
N ARG A 52 8.00 16.22 6.70
CA ARG A 52 7.95 17.45 5.91
C ARG A 52 7.46 17.18 4.49
N LEU A 53 6.28 17.69 4.17
CA LEU A 53 5.62 17.55 2.86
C LEU A 53 5.42 18.92 2.24
N ARG A 54 5.36 19.00 0.91
CA ARG A 54 4.88 20.25 0.28
C ARG A 54 3.40 20.41 0.57
N MET A 55 2.95 21.63 0.85
CA MET A 55 1.56 21.88 1.23
C MET A 55 0.57 21.39 0.17
N ASN A 56 0.91 21.52 -1.11
CA ASN A 56 0.08 21.03 -2.22
C ASN A 56 0.02 19.50 -2.36
N ARG A 57 0.75 18.74 -1.54
CA ARG A 57 0.64 17.29 -1.44
C ARG A 57 -0.21 16.84 -0.26
N LEU A 58 -0.39 17.67 0.76
CA LEU A 58 -1.21 17.31 1.90
C LEU A 58 -2.68 17.50 1.53
N LEU A 59 -3.45 16.41 1.51
CA LEU A 59 -4.89 16.45 1.27
C LEU A 59 -5.64 16.64 2.59
N LYS A 60 -5.25 15.90 3.62
CA LYS A 60 -5.86 15.99 4.96
C LYS A 60 -4.94 15.38 6.02
N ALA A 61 -4.93 15.93 7.21
CA ALA A 61 -4.28 15.40 8.41
C ALA A 61 -5.07 15.86 9.64
N THR A 62 -4.93 15.13 10.75
CA THR A 62 -5.53 15.53 12.03
C THR A 62 -4.86 16.78 12.60
N ASP A 63 -3.53 16.84 12.52
CA ASP A 63 -2.71 17.96 12.99
C ASP A 63 -1.48 18.15 12.07
N PHE A 64 -1.06 19.40 11.87
CA PHE A 64 0.16 19.76 11.15
C PHE A 64 0.50 21.25 11.35
N GLU A 65 1.79 21.56 11.38
CA GLU A 65 2.27 22.94 11.29
C GLU A 65 2.54 23.31 9.83
N SER A 66 2.39 24.59 9.47
CA SER A 66 2.70 25.05 8.11
C SER A 66 3.48 26.36 8.07
N ASP A 67 4.50 26.40 7.21
CA ASP A 67 5.22 27.61 6.83
C ASP A 67 4.65 28.26 5.53
N GLY A 68 3.48 27.81 5.08
CA GLY A 68 2.83 28.20 3.82
C GLY A 68 3.32 27.46 2.57
N LYS A 69 4.53 26.89 2.59
CA LYS A 69 5.09 26.10 1.48
C LYS A 69 5.14 24.61 1.80
N PHE A 70 5.40 24.29 3.05
CA PHE A 70 5.50 22.96 3.60
C PHE A 70 4.49 22.77 4.74
N ALA A 71 4.05 21.54 4.89
CA ALA A 71 3.40 21.04 6.07
C ALA A 71 4.39 20.14 6.83
N LEU A 72 4.47 20.32 8.14
CA LEU A 72 5.15 19.44 9.07
C LEU A 72 4.06 18.62 9.76
N VAL A 73 3.89 17.38 9.30
CA VAL A 73 2.98 16.42 9.92
C VAL A 73 3.76 15.74 11.05
N PRO A 74 3.27 15.76 12.30
CA PRO A 74 3.95 15.12 13.42
C PRO A 74 4.04 13.60 13.24
N GLY A 75 4.77 12.94 14.13
CA GLY A 75 4.85 11.47 14.13
C GLY A 75 3.47 10.84 14.33
N GLU A 76 3.18 9.83 13.52
CA GLU A 76 1.90 9.10 13.49
C GLU A 76 2.12 7.62 13.76
N ARG A 77 1.10 6.97 14.33
CA ARG A 77 1.15 5.55 14.65
C ARG A 77 0.35 4.66 13.70
N ALA A 78 0.99 3.61 13.21
CA ALA A 78 0.33 2.47 12.58
C ALA A 78 0.90 1.16 13.11
N ILE A 79 0.08 0.12 13.13
CA ILE A 79 0.50 -1.22 13.53
C ILE A 79 0.20 -2.23 12.43
N ILE A 80 0.85 -3.39 12.47
CA ILE A 80 0.45 -4.57 11.70
C ILE A 80 0.33 -5.76 12.65
N GLU A 81 -0.84 -6.40 12.65
CA GLU A 81 -1.03 -7.67 13.34
C GLU A 81 -0.62 -8.80 12.39
N ILE A 82 0.11 -9.77 12.92
CA ILE A 82 0.62 -10.93 12.19
C ILE A 82 0.08 -12.17 12.88
N GLU A 83 -0.78 -12.91 12.18
CA GLU A 83 -1.57 -14.02 12.72
C GLU A 83 -1.44 -15.27 11.83
N PRO A 84 -0.76 -16.33 12.29
CA PRO A 84 -0.77 -17.62 11.61
C PRO A 84 -2.13 -18.29 11.80
N THR A 85 -2.49 -19.11 10.83
CA THR A 85 -3.72 -19.90 10.83
C THR A 85 -3.36 -21.38 10.88
N GLU A 86 -4.26 -22.20 11.42
CA GLU A 86 -4.12 -23.67 11.44
C GLU A 86 -3.94 -24.29 10.04
N ARG A 87 -4.33 -23.56 8.99
CA ARG A 87 -4.24 -23.98 7.58
C ARG A 87 -2.91 -23.60 6.91
N GLY A 88 -1.91 -23.13 7.66
CA GLY A 88 -0.58 -22.78 7.13
C GLY A 88 -0.53 -21.46 6.35
N PHE A 89 -1.47 -20.55 6.63
CA PHE A 89 -1.45 -19.17 6.13
C PHE A 89 -1.09 -18.18 7.22
N LEU A 90 -0.49 -17.07 6.81
CA LEU A 90 -0.20 -15.90 7.63
C LEU A 90 -1.09 -14.75 7.17
N ILE A 91 -1.86 -14.18 8.09
CA ILE A 91 -2.68 -13.01 7.86
C ILE A 91 -1.96 -11.80 8.44
N LEU A 92 -1.73 -10.78 7.60
CA LEU A 92 -1.16 -9.51 7.97
C LEU A 92 -2.29 -8.46 7.99
N LYS A 93 -2.58 -7.86 9.14
CA LYS A 93 -3.67 -6.89 9.33
C LYS A 93 -3.09 -5.51 9.67
N PRO A 94 -2.78 -4.67 8.66
CA PRO A 94 -2.30 -3.32 8.92
C PRO A 94 -3.43 -2.42 9.43
N LYS A 95 -3.14 -1.55 10.39
CA LYS A 95 -4.09 -0.62 11.01
C LYS A 95 -3.47 0.79 11.13
N PRO A 96 -3.95 1.79 10.36
CA PRO A 96 -3.61 3.20 10.59
C PRO A 96 -4.34 3.71 11.82
N LEU A 97 -3.64 3.90 12.94
CA LEU A 97 -4.26 4.49 14.12
C LEU A 97 -4.24 6.02 14.01
N GLU A 98 -3.13 6.55 13.53
CA GLU A 98 -2.95 7.93 13.10
C GLU A 98 -2.32 7.93 11.71
N TYR A 99 -2.78 8.83 10.86
CA TYR A 99 -2.42 8.86 9.46
C TYR A 99 -2.83 10.21 8.86
N HIS A 100 -2.28 10.49 7.68
CA HIS A 100 -2.68 11.59 6.83
C HIS A 100 -2.93 11.09 5.40
N LEU A 101 -3.53 11.96 4.61
CA LEU A 101 -3.83 11.74 3.21
C LEU A 101 -2.90 12.60 2.36
N GLU A 102 -2.16 11.96 1.45
CA GLU A 102 -1.31 12.64 0.47
C GLU A 102 -1.90 12.56 -0.96
N GLU A 103 -1.68 13.61 -1.75
CA GLU A 103 -1.82 13.56 -3.21
C GLU A 103 -0.56 12.95 -3.81
N MET A 104 -0.74 11.83 -4.51
CA MET A 104 0.29 11.34 -5.42
C MET A 104 0.18 12.12 -6.73
N GLY A 105 1.13 13.02 -7.00
CA GLY A 105 1.15 13.89 -8.20
C GLY A 105 1.07 13.12 -9.52
N PHE A 106 -0.16 12.79 -9.92
CA PHE A 106 -0.53 11.78 -10.92
C PHE A 106 -0.13 12.16 -12.36
N VAL A 107 0.37 13.38 -12.54
CA VAL A 107 0.77 13.94 -13.84
C VAL A 107 2.08 13.33 -14.35
N SER A 108 2.86 12.63 -13.52
CA SER A 108 4.20 12.15 -13.90
C SER A 108 4.36 10.63 -14.11
N VAL A 109 3.58 9.78 -13.43
CA VAL A 109 3.75 8.31 -13.52
C VAL A 109 2.40 7.59 -13.76
N PRO A 110 2.14 7.10 -14.98
CA PRO A 110 0.90 6.42 -15.33
C PRO A 110 0.56 5.18 -14.47
N PRO A 111 -0.72 4.91 -14.16
CA PRO A 111 -1.22 3.71 -13.45
C PRO A 111 -0.58 2.39 -13.89
N ARG A 112 -0.34 2.21 -15.19
CA ARG A 112 0.29 1.01 -15.78
C ARG A 112 1.69 0.69 -15.22
N ILE A 113 2.42 1.69 -14.73
CA ILE A 113 3.80 1.52 -14.23
C ILE A 113 3.80 1.00 -12.79
N TRP A 114 2.82 1.41 -11.99
CA TRP A 114 2.74 1.05 -10.57
C TRP A 114 2.61 -0.46 -10.37
N GLY A 115 3.67 -1.12 -9.90
CA GLY A 115 3.59 -2.51 -9.45
C GLY A 115 3.08 -2.56 -8.02
N THR A 116 3.81 -1.91 -7.13
CA THR A 116 3.51 -1.79 -5.70
C THR A 116 2.45 -0.75 -5.45
N TRP A 117 1.45 -1.08 -4.64
CA TRP A 117 0.35 -0.18 -4.27
C TRP A 117 -0.03 -0.25 -2.80
N ALA A 118 0.64 -1.09 -2.00
CA ALA A 118 0.73 -0.93 -0.56
C ALA A 118 2.15 -1.27 -0.07
N SER A 119 2.64 -0.54 0.92
CA SER A 119 3.98 -0.69 1.49
C SER A 119 3.92 -0.51 3.01
N PHE A 120 4.60 -1.40 3.72
CA PHE A 120 4.75 -1.37 5.17
C PHE A 120 6.22 -1.55 5.51
N SER A 121 6.73 -0.76 6.44
CA SER A 121 8.09 -0.85 6.95
C SER A 121 8.03 -1.18 8.44
N ILE A 122 8.57 -2.33 8.82
CA ILE A 122 8.71 -2.77 10.21
C ILE A 122 10.12 -2.37 10.67
N PRO A 123 10.30 -1.82 11.89
CA PRO A 123 11.61 -1.53 12.44
C PRO A 123 12.49 -2.79 12.43
N PHE A 124 13.75 -2.69 11.98
CA PHE A 124 14.62 -3.88 11.94
C PHE A 124 14.93 -4.44 13.33
N SER A 125 14.82 -3.64 14.40
CA SER A 125 14.93 -4.13 15.78
C SER A 125 13.94 -5.25 16.10
N PHE A 126 12.83 -5.35 15.39
CA PHE A 126 11.82 -6.40 15.56
C PHE A 126 12.16 -7.71 14.84
N TYR A 127 13.27 -7.75 14.09
CA TYR A 127 13.65 -8.92 13.29
C TYR A 127 13.77 -10.20 14.14
N GLY A 128 14.41 -10.13 15.31
CA GLY A 128 14.61 -11.29 16.18
C GLY A 128 13.28 -11.92 16.60
N GLU A 129 12.38 -11.11 17.16
CA GLU A 129 11.04 -11.54 17.57
C GLU A 129 10.24 -12.13 16.40
N LEU A 130 10.28 -11.49 15.22
CA LEU A 130 9.61 -11.99 14.03
C LEU A 130 10.23 -13.31 13.53
N ALA A 131 11.55 -13.44 13.57
CA ALA A 131 12.25 -14.65 13.13
C ALA A 131 11.98 -15.84 14.06
N ASP A 132 11.94 -15.60 15.37
CA ASP A 132 11.62 -16.60 16.38
C ASP A 132 10.15 -17.03 16.25
N PHE A 133 9.24 -16.08 16.09
CA PHE A 133 7.82 -16.34 15.83
C PHE A 133 7.57 -17.20 14.59
N LEU A 134 8.41 -17.05 13.56
CA LEU A 134 8.29 -17.79 12.30
C LEU A 134 9.13 -19.08 12.26
N SER A 135 9.90 -19.37 13.30
CA SER A 135 10.91 -20.43 13.30
C SER A 135 10.31 -21.82 13.10
N GLU A 136 9.15 -22.10 13.70
CA GLU A 136 8.44 -23.38 13.59
C GLU A 136 7.82 -23.62 12.20
N PHE A 137 7.69 -22.58 11.39
CA PHE A 137 7.10 -22.65 10.04
C PHE A 137 8.15 -22.67 8.93
N LYS A 138 9.45 -22.64 9.27
CA LYS A 138 10.50 -22.71 8.26
C LYS A 138 10.51 -24.10 7.62
N GLY A 139 10.33 -24.14 6.30
CA GLY A 139 10.54 -25.35 5.52
C GLY A 139 12.00 -25.76 5.48
N ALA A 140 12.26 -27.05 5.26
CA ALA A 140 13.62 -27.59 5.18
C ALA A 140 14.43 -27.05 3.97
N GLU A 141 13.75 -26.51 2.94
CA GLU A 141 14.41 -26.01 1.73
C GLU A 141 13.92 -24.62 1.32
N THR A 142 14.87 -23.69 1.11
CA THR A 142 14.60 -22.40 0.44
C THR A 142 14.65 -22.51 -1.09
N ASN A 143 14.54 -23.73 -1.62
CA ASN A 143 14.60 -24.00 -3.05
C ASN A 143 13.49 -23.24 -3.79
N GLY A 144 13.87 -22.49 -4.81
CA GLY A 144 12.96 -21.65 -5.59
C GLY A 144 12.80 -20.21 -5.11
N PHE A 145 13.46 -19.80 -4.01
CA PHE A 145 13.58 -18.39 -3.62
C PHE A 145 14.82 -17.75 -4.25
N TYR A 146 14.62 -16.55 -4.78
CA TYR A 146 15.64 -15.73 -5.41
C TYR A 146 15.67 -14.35 -4.76
N LEU A 147 16.79 -13.66 -4.92
CA LEU A 147 16.99 -12.31 -4.39
C LEU A 147 17.07 -11.30 -5.53
N ALA A 148 16.54 -10.12 -5.27
CA ALA A 148 16.75 -8.95 -6.09
C ALA A 148 16.99 -7.74 -5.19
N SER A 149 17.69 -6.75 -5.74
CA SER A 149 17.94 -5.49 -5.05
C SER A 149 17.37 -4.30 -5.81
N LYS A 150 17.10 -3.23 -5.08
CA LYS A 150 16.70 -1.92 -5.62
C LYS A 150 17.36 -0.81 -4.80
N GLY A 151 17.79 0.25 -5.47
CA GLY A 151 18.52 1.36 -4.85
C GLY A 151 20.00 1.33 -5.21
N SER A 152 20.72 2.35 -4.76
CA SER A 152 22.16 2.50 -4.97
C SER A 152 22.78 3.35 -3.86
N GLY A 153 24.09 3.18 -3.65
CA GLY A 153 24.84 3.95 -2.67
C GLY A 153 24.42 3.63 -1.24
N LYS A 154 24.00 4.65 -0.49
CA LYS A 154 23.74 4.59 0.95
C LYS A 154 22.47 3.84 1.34
N ARG A 155 21.51 3.66 0.42
CA ARG A 155 20.24 2.96 0.70
C ARG A 155 19.95 1.88 -0.35
N ILE A 156 19.98 0.63 0.08
CA ILE A 156 19.74 -0.55 -0.77
C ILE A 156 18.65 -1.40 -0.12
N GLU A 157 17.59 -1.69 -0.87
CA GLU A 157 16.59 -2.68 -0.49
C GLU A 157 16.95 -4.01 -1.16
N VAL A 158 17.08 -5.08 -0.38
CA VAL A 158 17.17 -6.45 -0.89
C VAL A 158 15.89 -7.18 -0.52
N TYR A 159 15.25 -7.84 -1.47
CA TYR A 159 14.00 -8.55 -1.27
C TYR A 159 14.01 -9.93 -1.93
N ALA A 160 13.22 -10.84 -1.37
CA ALA A 160 13.04 -12.18 -1.90
C ALA A 160 11.81 -12.29 -2.80
N TYR A 161 11.88 -13.22 -3.76
CA TYR A 161 10.76 -13.61 -4.61
C TYR A 161 10.80 -15.11 -4.91
N LYS A 162 9.62 -15.73 -5.09
CA LYS A 162 9.48 -17.18 -5.32
C LYS A 162 9.24 -17.49 -6.80
N GLY A 163 10.15 -18.25 -7.41
CA GLY A 163 10.12 -18.61 -8.83
C GLY A 163 10.75 -17.56 -9.75
N ARG A 164 11.46 -18.02 -10.79
CA ARG A 164 12.35 -17.18 -11.63
C ARG A 164 11.67 -15.96 -12.28
N ASN A 165 10.39 -16.05 -12.59
CA ASN A 165 9.65 -15.01 -13.31
C ASN A 165 8.78 -14.12 -12.40
N ARG A 166 9.00 -14.14 -11.08
CA ARG A 166 8.19 -13.39 -10.09
C ARG A 166 8.93 -12.23 -9.41
N LYS A 167 10.04 -11.77 -9.99
CA LYS A 167 10.82 -10.63 -9.47
C LYS A 167 9.95 -9.39 -9.19
N ASP A 168 8.95 -9.13 -10.02
CA ASP A 168 8.06 -7.97 -9.85
C ASP A 168 6.95 -8.17 -8.81
N LEU A 169 6.70 -9.39 -8.35
CA LEU A 169 5.61 -9.74 -7.44
C LEU A 169 6.10 -10.12 -6.03
N GLY A 170 7.20 -10.87 -5.89
CA GLY A 170 7.60 -11.45 -4.60
C GLY A 170 7.02 -12.84 -4.38
N ILE A 171 6.58 -13.13 -3.15
CA ILE A 171 5.89 -14.39 -2.80
C ILE A 171 4.40 -14.33 -3.20
N PRO A 172 3.72 -15.46 -3.42
CA PRO A 172 2.30 -15.47 -3.77
C PRO A 172 1.43 -14.86 -2.66
N VAL A 173 0.44 -14.05 -3.05
CA VAL A 173 -0.61 -13.55 -2.15
C VAL A 173 -1.92 -14.23 -2.49
N PHE A 174 -2.58 -14.80 -1.49
CA PHE A 174 -3.82 -15.59 -1.64
C PHE A 174 -5.07 -14.75 -1.45
N GLY A 175 -4.99 -13.69 -0.65
CA GLY A 175 -6.08 -12.75 -0.41
C GLY A 175 -5.55 -11.41 0.05
N TYR A 176 -6.32 -10.36 -0.20
CA TYR A 176 -6.17 -9.08 0.50
C TYR A 176 -7.50 -8.34 0.45
N ALA A 177 -7.69 -7.44 1.41
CA ALA A 177 -8.67 -6.37 1.36
C ALA A 177 -8.00 -5.10 1.88
N LEU A 178 -8.13 -3.98 1.17
CA LEU A 178 -7.66 -2.65 1.58
C LEU A 178 -8.66 -1.64 1.04
N GLY A 179 -9.03 -0.61 1.81
CA GLY A 179 -10.05 0.34 1.38
C GLY A 179 -10.04 1.66 2.12
N LEU A 180 -10.77 2.64 1.57
CA LEU A 180 -10.94 3.95 2.18
C LEU A 180 -12.13 4.02 3.15
N GLN A 181 -13.03 3.02 3.14
CA GLN A 181 -14.13 2.96 4.11
C GLN A 181 -13.61 2.79 5.53
N GLY A 182 -14.29 3.43 6.49
CA GLY A 182 -13.95 3.35 7.91
C GLY A 182 -12.79 4.26 8.33
N LEU A 183 -12.17 4.97 7.37
CA LEU A 183 -11.13 5.94 7.63
C LEU A 183 -11.73 7.36 7.76
N THR A 184 -11.74 7.90 8.97
CA THR A 184 -12.29 9.24 9.29
C THR A 184 -11.81 10.33 8.31
N LEU A 185 -10.49 10.50 8.14
CA LEU A 185 -9.97 11.54 7.23
C LEU A 185 -10.36 11.30 5.76
N ALA A 186 -10.54 10.05 5.33
CA ALA A 186 -10.94 9.75 3.96
C ALA A 186 -12.42 10.10 3.74
N ASP A 187 -13.28 9.78 4.71
CA ASP A 187 -14.68 10.15 4.69
C ASP A 187 -14.87 11.67 4.67
N GLU A 188 -14.16 12.39 5.53
CA GLU A 188 -14.21 13.87 5.56
C GLU A 188 -13.70 14.48 4.24
N TYR A 189 -12.55 13.99 3.74
CA TYR A 189 -12.01 14.43 2.45
C TYR A 189 -13.02 14.21 1.31
N LEU A 190 -13.66 13.05 1.25
CA LEU A 190 -14.62 12.74 0.19
C LEU A 190 -15.92 13.54 0.32
N ARG A 191 -16.34 13.94 1.52
CA ARG A 191 -17.47 14.87 1.72
C ARG A 191 -17.14 16.25 1.16
N GLU A 192 -15.98 16.81 1.51
CA GLU A 192 -15.51 18.09 0.95
C GLU A 192 -15.45 18.03 -0.57
N LYS A 193 -14.91 16.94 -1.13
CA LYS A 193 -14.88 16.74 -2.58
C LYS A 193 -16.25 16.52 -3.19
N ALA A 194 -17.21 15.94 -2.49
CA ALA A 194 -18.56 15.79 -2.99
C ALA A 194 -19.21 17.17 -3.19
N GLU A 195 -19.08 18.05 -2.20
CA GLU A 195 -19.57 19.42 -2.27
C GLU A 195 -18.91 20.20 -3.44
N GLU A 196 -17.59 20.18 -3.54
CA GLU A 196 -16.85 20.82 -4.63
C GLU A 196 -17.30 20.34 -6.03
N ASN A 197 -17.67 19.06 -6.14
CA ASN A 197 -18.09 18.45 -7.40
C ASN A 197 -19.61 18.52 -7.64
N GLY A 198 -20.40 19.01 -6.68
CA GLY A 198 -21.87 18.98 -6.75
C GLY A 198 -22.46 17.56 -6.70
N VAL A 199 -21.75 16.62 -6.07
CA VAL A 199 -22.19 15.23 -5.87
C VAL A 199 -23.01 15.18 -4.56
N PRO A 200 -24.26 14.68 -4.58
CA PRO A 200 -25.05 14.55 -3.36
C PRO A 200 -24.36 13.66 -2.33
N GLU A 201 -24.28 14.10 -1.08
CA GLU A 201 -23.56 13.41 0.00
C GLU A 201 -24.09 11.97 0.22
N GLU A 202 -25.39 11.77 0.03
CA GLU A 202 -26.04 10.46 0.09
C GLU A 202 -25.43 9.42 -0.86
N ARG A 203 -24.83 9.84 -1.98
CA ARG A 203 -24.11 8.93 -2.89
C ARG A 203 -22.86 8.32 -2.25
N LEU A 204 -22.20 9.03 -1.33
CA LEU A 204 -21.00 8.53 -0.64
C LEU A 204 -21.26 7.22 0.09
N ARG A 205 -22.47 7.08 0.64
CA ARG A 205 -22.90 5.89 1.40
C ARG A 205 -23.00 4.63 0.55
N TYR A 206 -22.98 4.74 -0.79
CA TYR A 206 -23.08 3.62 -1.71
C TYR A 206 -21.77 3.29 -2.42
N LEU A 207 -20.75 4.15 -2.30
CA LEU A 207 -19.48 3.96 -2.97
C LEU A 207 -18.74 2.72 -2.45
N LYS A 208 -18.19 1.96 -3.38
CA LYS A 208 -17.23 0.90 -3.12
C LYS A 208 -15.81 1.45 -3.32
N LEU A 209 -15.14 1.75 -2.22
CA LEU A 209 -13.80 2.37 -2.18
C LEU A 209 -12.77 1.42 -1.55
N GLY A 210 -13.13 0.15 -1.50
CA GLY A 210 -12.28 -0.96 -1.09
C GLY A 210 -11.94 -1.86 -2.26
N LEU A 211 -10.82 -2.55 -2.13
CA LEU A 211 -10.29 -3.47 -3.12
C LEU A 211 -10.08 -4.82 -2.45
N ARG A 212 -10.76 -5.85 -2.95
CA ARG A 212 -10.54 -7.24 -2.56
C ARG A 212 -9.87 -8.00 -3.69
N LYS A 213 -8.95 -8.91 -3.36
CA LYS A 213 -8.26 -9.71 -4.38
C LYS A 213 -9.26 -10.56 -5.19
N ARG A 214 -9.28 -10.40 -6.51
CA ARG A 214 -9.92 -11.37 -7.43
C ARG A 214 -9.04 -12.59 -7.65
N ARG A 215 -9.64 -13.70 -8.07
CA ARG A 215 -8.91 -14.93 -8.41
C ARG A 215 -7.88 -14.68 -9.52
N GLU A 216 -8.26 -13.90 -10.53
CA GLU A 216 -7.45 -13.61 -11.72
C GLU A 216 -6.34 -12.58 -11.46
N THR A 217 -6.46 -11.78 -10.39
CA THR A 217 -5.45 -10.77 -10.06
C THR A 217 -4.15 -11.43 -9.61
N LYS A 218 -3.10 -11.32 -10.43
CA LYS A 218 -1.75 -11.74 -10.09
C LYS A 218 -1.17 -10.75 -9.10
N ALA A 219 -1.13 -11.19 -7.84
CA ALA A 219 -0.65 -10.42 -6.70
C ALA A 219 0.52 -11.14 -6.03
N GLY A 220 1.41 -10.35 -5.43
CA GLY A 220 2.50 -10.87 -4.63
C GLY A 220 2.97 -9.87 -3.58
N LEU A 221 3.67 -10.41 -2.59
CA LEU A 221 4.25 -9.66 -1.49
C LEU A 221 5.77 -9.77 -1.58
N LYS A 222 6.46 -8.64 -1.77
CA LYS A 222 7.91 -8.60 -1.61
C LYS A 222 8.22 -8.43 -0.14
N ILE A 223 9.03 -9.34 0.39
CA ILE A 223 9.57 -9.27 1.74
C ILE A 223 11.04 -8.93 1.58
N GLY A 224 11.47 -7.83 2.17
CA GLY A 224 12.81 -7.31 2.02
C GLY A 224 13.37 -6.69 3.29
N VAL A 225 14.64 -6.33 3.22
CA VAL A 225 15.35 -5.57 4.24
C VAL A 225 16.03 -4.41 3.54
N VAL A 226 15.85 -3.23 4.11
CA VAL A 226 16.58 -2.04 3.68
C VAL A 226 17.84 -1.90 4.50
N TRP A 227 18.93 -1.70 3.79
CA TRP A 227 20.20 -1.31 4.33
C TRP A 227 20.40 0.17 4.11
N GLU A 228 20.75 0.87 5.18
CA GLU A 228 21.04 2.29 5.21
C GLU A 228 22.39 2.50 5.90
N ASP A 229 23.32 3.16 5.20
CA ASP A 229 24.68 3.45 5.69
C ASP A 229 25.40 2.21 6.28
N GLY A 230 25.25 1.06 5.62
CA GLY A 230 25.93 -0.18 6.03
C GLY A 230 25.32 -0.84 7.26
N LYS A 231 24.05 -0.57 7.60
CA LYS A 231 23.29 -1.29 8.63
C LYS A 231 21.87 -1.59 8.16
N PRO A 232 21.26 -2.71 8.59
CA PRO A 232 19.85 -2.97 8.34
C PRO A 232 18.99 -1.99 9.16
N SER A 233 18.03 -1.33 8.51
CA SER A 233 17.20 -0.29 9.13
C SER A 233 15.73 -0.68 9.24
N GLU A 234 15.15 -1.29 8.20
CA GLU A 234 13.74 -1.69 8.17
C GLU A 234 13.53 -3.00 7.40
N ILE A 235 12.57 -3.81 7.84
CA ILE A 235 12.00 -4.92 7.07
C ILE A 235 10.84 -4.35 6.24
N THR A 236 10.86 -4.54 4.93
CA THR A 236 9.84 -4.02 4.01
C THR A 236 8.89 -5.10 3.53
N LEU A 237 7.60 -4.77 3.55
CA LEU A 237 6.52 -5.59 3.01
C LEU A 237 5.82 -4.78 1.91
N LYS A 238 5.92 -5.23 0.65
CA LYS A 238 5.39 -4.48 -0.51
C LYS A 238 4.42 -5.31 -1.33
N LEU A 239 3.13 -5.00 -1.21
CA LEU A 239 2.07 -5.63 -1.99
C LEU A 239 2.08 -5.07 -3.41
N SER A 240 2.17 -5.97 -4.38
CA SER A 240 2.22 -5.63 -5.80
C SER A 240 1.23 -6.44 -6.61
N THR A 241 0.71 -5.85 -7.69
CA THR A 241 -0.05 -6.58 -8.72
C THR A 241 0.52 -6.30 -10.11
N THR A 242 0.35 -7.26 -11.02
CA THR A 242 0.85 -7.12 -12.41
C THR A 242 -0.23 -7.33 -13.47
N GLU A 243 -1.21 -8.19 -13.21
CA GLU A 243 -2.26 -8.60 -14.15
C GLU A 243 -3.57 -8.92 -13.42
N PRO A 244 -4.73 -8.93 -14.09
CA PRO A 244 -4.93 -8.51 -15.48
C PRO A 244 -4.77 -7.00 -15.66
N ARG A 245 -4.67 -6.54 -16.91
CA ARG A 245 -4.85 -5.12 -17.21
C ARG A 245 -6.33 -4.82 -17.41
N ILE A 246 -6.77 -3.69 -16.88
CA ILE A 246 -8.13 -3.20 -17.02
C ILE A 246 -8.13 -1.86 -17.74
N LYS A 247 -9.27 -1.54 -18.34
CA LYS A 247 -9.54 -0.27 -19.01
C LYS A 247 -10.76 0.38 -18.39
N ILE A 248 -10.72 1.69 -18.22
CA ILE A 248 -11.85 2.49 -17.76
C ILE A 248 -12.00 3.71 -18.67
N GLN A 249 -13.20 4.27 -18.75
CA GLN A 249 -13.40 5.58 -19.34
C GLN A 249 -13.05 6.65 -18.29
N GLY A 250 -11.94 7.37 -18.50
CA GLY A 250 -11.58 8.55 -17.71
C GLY A 250 -12.33 9.79 -18.18
N LEU A 251 -12.10 10.93 -17.51
CA LEU A 251 -12.74 12.22 -17.86
C LEU A 251 -12.53 12.63 -19.32
N TYR A 252 -11.32 12.42 -19.85
CA TYR A 252 -10.91 12.91 -21.17
C TYR A 252 -10.43 11.82 -22.14
N SER A 253 -10.22 10.60 -21.65
CA SER A 253 -9.69 9.50 -22.46
C SER A 253 -9.90 8.17 -21.77
N GLU A 254 -9.79 7.08 -22.53
CA GLU A 254 -9.60 5.75 -21.95
C GLU A 254 -8.30 5.72 -21.14
N LEU A 255 -8.34 5.06 -19.98
CA LEU A 255 -7.17 4.79 -19.14
C LEU A 255 -6.96 3.28 -19.03
N MET A 256 -5.70 2.86 -19.08
CA MET A 256 -5.31 1.45 -18.92
C MET A 256 -4.34 1.29 -17.76
N GLY A 257 -4.57 0.27 -16.93
CA GLY A 257 -3.80 0.05 -15.71
C GLY A 257 -3.83 -1.42 -15.28
N LYS A 258 -3.03 -1.75 -14.28
CA LYS A 258 -3.02 -3.08 -13.66
C LYS A 258 -4.17 -3.16 -12.67
N SER A 259 -4.95 -4.22 -12.72
CA SER A 259 -6.02 -4.42 -11.75
C SER A 259 -5.47 -4.59 -10.34
N ARG A 260 -6.18 -3.98 -9.39
CA ARG A 260 -5.94 -4.10 -7.95
C ARG A 260 -6.99 -4.95 -7.25
N GLY A 261 -7.92 -5.56 -7.99
CA GLY A 261 -8.93 -6.45 -7.43
C GLY A 261 -10.34 -6.07 -7.85
N GLU A 262 -11.30 -6.41 -7.01
CA GLU A 262 -12.70 -6.01 -7.15
C GLU A 262 -13.07 -4.92 -6.17
N LEU A 263 -13.95 -4.03 -6.63
CA LEU A 263 -14.58 -3.03 -5.80
C LEU A 263 -15.44 -3.72 -4.73
N THR A 264 -15.17 -3.40 -3.48
CA THR A 264 -15.94 -3.86 -2.33
C THR A 264 -16.18 -2.71 -1.36
N ARG A 265 -17.14 -2.90 -0.46
CA ARG A 265 -17.24 -2.10 0.77
C ARG A 265 -16.50 -2.90 1.84
N THR A 266 -15.44 -2.33 2.41
CA THR A 266 -14.64 -3.00 3.45
C THR A 266 -13.91 -1.94 4.26
N ASP A 267 -14.10 -1.98 5.57
CA ASP A 267 -13.26 -1.34 6.58
C ASP A 267 -12.16 -2.30 7.07
N GLU A 268 -12.29 -3.60 6.80
CA GLU A 268 -11.26 -4.58 7.11
C GLU A 268 -10.06 -4.49 6.17
N TRP A 269 -8.87 -4.42 6.76
CA TRP A 269 -7.58 -4.45 6.07
C TRP A 269 -6.82 -5.73 6.38
N TYR A 270 -6.47 -6.49 5.33
CA TYR A 270 -5.67 -7.70 5.48
C TYR A 270 -4.90 -8.08 4.21
N ILE A 271 -3.84 -8.87 4.38
CA ILE A 271 -3.09 -9.57 3.32
C ILE A 271 -2.85 -11.01 3.78
N VAL A 272 -3.07 -11.99 2.91
CA VAL A 272 -2.90 -13.42 3.20
C VAL A 272 -1.81 -14.02 2.32
N VAL A 273 -0.83 -14.66 2.94
CA VAL A 273 0.27 -15.40 2.29
C VAL A 273 0.44 -16.77 2.94
N HIS A 274 1.19 -17.69 2.34
CA HIS A 274 1.62 -18.89 3.06
C HIS A 274 2.66 -18.53 4.12
N THR A 275 2.51 -19.09 5.33
CA THR A 275 3.43 -18.81 6.44
C THR A 275 4.85 -19.25 6.11
N GLU A 276 4.99 -20.46 5.55
CA GLU A 276 6.27 -21.00 5.11
C GLU A 276 6.94 -20.10 4.05
N ASP A 277 6.16 -19.58 3.08
CA ASP A 277 6.71 -18.70 2.05
C ASP A 277 7.20 -17.36 2.62
N PHE A 278 6.49 -16.83 3.61
CA PHE A 278 6.90 -15.62 4.31
C PHE A 278 8.18 -15.86 5.12
N ALA A 279 8.23 -16.94 5.91
CA ALA A 279 9.39 -17.30 6.73
C ALA A 279 10.64 -17.56 5.87
N ASN A 280 10.50 -18.33 4.80
CA ASN A 280 11.60 -18.65 3.88
C ASN A 280 12.08 -17.42 3.11
N ALA A 281 11.17 -16.53 2.69
CA ALA A 281 11.56 -15.26 2.06
C ALA A 281 12.38 -14.38 3.01
N LEU A 282 11.90 -14.18 4.24
CA LEU A 282 12.60 -13.39 5.25
C LEU A 282 13.98 -13.99 5.56
N SER A 283 14.06 -15.29 5.78
CA SER A 283 15.33 -15.99 6.03
C SER A 283 16.28 -15.89 4.84
N LYS A 284 15.77 -15.96 3.61
CA LYS A 284 16.58 -15.84 2.39
C LYS A 284 17.18 -14.45 2.24
N VAL A 285 16.39 -13.40 2.50
CA VAL A 285 16.89 -12.01 2.49
C VAL A 285 18.00 -11.84 3.51
N MET A 286 17.83 -12.38 4.71
CA MET A 286 18.84 -12.28 5.76
C MET A 286 20.15 -13.00 5.42
N SER A 287 20.06 -14.18 4.81
CA SER A 287 21.25 -14.91 4.35
C SER A 287 22.09 -14.16 3.30
N ALA A 288 21.54 -13.12 2.66
CA ALA A 288 22.27 -12.27 1.72
C ALA A 288 23.33 -11.39 2.40
N PHE A 289 23.27 -11.26 3.72
CA PHE A 289 24.04 -10.27 4.48
C PHE A 289 25.03 -10.88 5.47
N GLY A 290 25.18 -12.21 5.49
CA GLY A 290 26.03 -12.95 6.45
C GLY A 290 25.24 -13.40 7.67
#